data_AF-A0A526YRT9-F1
#
_entry.id   AF-A0A526YRT9-F1
#
_cell.length_a   1.000
_cell.length_b   1.000
_cell.length_c   1.000
_cell.angle_alpha   90.00
_cell.angle_beta   90.00
_cell.angle_gamma   90.00
#
_symmetry.space_group_name_H-M   'P 1'
#
loop_
_entity.id
_entity.type
_entity.pdbx_description
1 polymer ?
#
loop_
_entity_poly.entity_id
_entity_poly.type
_entity_poly.pdbx_seq_one_letter_code
_entity_poly.pdbx_strand_id
1 'polypeptide(L)'
;MDETDSYVSDGAMAKTSLSIKVGAAIRKARKQRGLVMRHIAEHNDTDVAAVGNWETGRNLPKTENLLKTAAFLRVDPVALGKGEVVFLDHVVIEMFPEENERNGKAFIKKLVKRTAAELVVEQYNPPKSLTFNRYAIKHVWRVIPLKELLGY
;
A
#
# COMPACT_ATOMS: atom_id res chain seq x y z
N MET A 1 48.83 3.83 -34.65
CA MET A 1 48.81 4.56 -33.37
C MET A 1 47.53 5.36 -33.39
N ASP A 2 46.41 4.67 -33.22
CA ASP A 2 45.71 4.42 -31.93
C ASP A 2 45.21 5.74 -31.34
N GLU A 3 43.94 5.93 -31.03
CA GLU A 3 42.90 4.96 -30.67
C GLU A 3 41.54 5.64 -30.89
N THR A 4 40.61 4.94 -31.52
CA THR A 4 39.22 5.35 -31.69
C THR A 4 38.53 5.38 -30.33
N ASP A 5 38.07 6.55 -29.90
CA ASP A 5 37.25 6.73 -28.69
C ASP A 5 35.92 5.98 -28.89
N SER A 6 35.91 4.74 -28.37
CA SER A 6 34.88 3.75 -28.57
C SER A 6 33.65 4.12 -27.75
N TYR A 7 32.52 4.24 -28.44
CA TYR A 7 31.17 4.13 -27.93
C TYR A 7 31.07 3.28 -26.66
N VAL A 8 30.78 3.94 -25.52
CA VAL A 8 30.33 3.24 -24.31
C VAL A 8 28.87 2.83 -24.54
N SER A 9 28.69 1.63 -25.08
CA SER A 9 27.41 0.92 -25.09
C SER A 9 27.34 -0.11 -23.96
N ASP A 10 26.24 -0.01 -23.20
CA ASP A 10 25.59 -1.05 -22.38
C ASP A 10 26.25 -1.56 -21.09
N GLY A 11 25.44 -1.55 -20.02
CA GLY A 11 25.60 -2.49 -18.91
C GLY A 11 25.21 -1.95 -17.53
N ALA A 12 23.92 -2.03 -17.19
CA ALA A 12 23.38 -1.93 -15.83
C ALA A 12 23.56 -0.58 -15.09
N MET A 13 22.59 0.32 -15.28
CA MET A 13 22.33 1.39 -14.30
C MET A 13 22.09 0.71 -12.94
N ALA A 14 23.03 0.84 -12.02
CA ALA A 14 22.97 0.19 -10.72
C ALA A 14 21.62 0.49 -10.06
N LYS A 15 20.92 -0.56 -9.61
CA LYS A 15 19.62 -0.42 -8.95
C LYS A 15 19.74 0.61 -7.84
N THR A 16 19.02 1.72 -7.96
CA THR A 16 19.07 2.74 -6.91
C THR A 16 18.45 2.17 -5.65
N SER A 17 19.01 2.48 -4.48
CA SER A 17 18.46 2.03 -3.18
C SER A 17 16.98 2.40 -3.04
N LEU A 18 16.57 3.53 -3.64
CA LEU A 18 15.18 3.97 -3.73
C LEU A 18 14.32 3.04 -4.61
N SER A 19 14.76 2.69 -5.82
CA SER A 19 14.01 1.80 -6.73
C SER A 19 13.73 0.43 -6.11
N ILE A 20 14.68 -0.11 -5.35
CA ILE A 20 14.52 -1.38 -4.62
C ILE A 20 13.43 -1.24 -3.54
N LYS A 21 13.47 -0.16 -2.74
CA LYS A 21 12.49 0.07 -1.67
C LYS A 21 11.08 0.29 -2.22
N VAL A 22 10.93 1.15 -3.23
CA VAL A 22 9.65 1.42 -3.90
C VAL A 22 9.09 0.15 -4.55
N GLY A 23 9.92 -0.59 -5.28
CA GLY A 23 9.53 -1.87 -5.88
C GLY A 23 9.04 -2.90 -4.87
N ALA A 24 9.78 -3.06 -3.76
CA ALA A 24 9.38 -3.95 -2.67
C ALA A 24 8.07 -3.52 -2.01
N ALA A 25 7.84 -2.21 -1.85
CA ALA A 25 6.60 -1.66 -1.31
C ALA A 25 5.39 -1.95 -2.22
N ILE A 26 5.52 -1.70 -3.53
CA ILE A 26 4.49 -2.04 -4.53
C ILE A 26 4.15 -3.54 -4.45
N ARG A 27 5.17 -4.40 -4.48
CA ARG A 27 5.01 -5.87 -4.40
C ARG A 27 4.30 -6.29 -3.13
N LYS A 28 4.68 -5.72 -1.98
CA LYS A 28 4.07 -6.01 -0.68
C LYS A 28 2.60 -5.61 -0.67
N ALA A 29 2.29 -4.38 -1.05
CA ALA A 29 0.92 -3.86 -1.11
C ALA A 29 0.04 -4.71 -2.05
N ARG A 30 0.54 -5.00 -3.26
CA ARG A 30 -0.16 -5.83 -4.24
C ARG A 30 -0.50 -7.22 -3.70
N LYS A 31 0.49 -7.92 -3.11
CA LYS A 31 0.27 -9.26 -2.55
C LYS A 31 -0.73 -9.26 -1.39
N GLN A 32 -0.68 -8.24 -0.53
CA GLN A 32 -1.64 -8.10 0.58
C GLN A 32 -3.08 -7.85 0.11
N ARG A 33 -3.25 -7.34 -1.11
CA ARG A 33 -4.54 -7.20 -1.80
C ARG A 33 -4.96 -8.46 -2.58
N GLY A 34 -4.16 -9.52 -2.60
CA GLY A 34 -4.44 -10.72 -3.39
C GLY A 34 -4.32 -10.52 -4.91
N LEU A 35 -3.65 -9.45 -5.35
CA LEU A 35 -3.55 -9.08 -6.76
C LEU A 35 -2.30 -9.69 -7.43
N VAL A 36 -2.39 -9.99 -8.73
CA VAL A 36 -1.23 -10.35 -9.58
C VAL A 36 -0.70 -9.13 -10.33
N MET A 37 0.53 -9.18 -10.85
CA MET A 37 1.16 -8.05 -11.56
C MET A 37 0.31 -7.57 -12.74
N ARG A 38 -0.37 -8.50 -13.42
CA ARG A 38 -1.28 -8.20 -14.55
C ARG A 38 -2.34 -7.17 -14.19
N HIS A 39 -2.93 -7.24 -12.99
CA HIS A 39 -3.95 -6.27 -12.59
C HIS A 39 -3.41 -4.83 -12.47
N ILE A 40 -2.16 -4.65 -12.04
CA ILE A 40 -1.52 -3.31 -12.03
C ILE A 40 -1.23 -2.86 -13.47
N ALA A 41 -0.77 -3.79 -14.31
CA ALA A 41 -0.48 -3.51 -15.71
C ALA A 41 -1.74 -3.03 -16.47
N GLU A 42 -2.84 -3.79 -16.33
CA GLU A 42 -4.16 -3.45 -16.89
C GLU A 42 -4.67 -2.11 -16.35
N HIS A 43 -4.58 -1.86 -15.04
CA HIS A 43 -5.04 -0.59 -14.45
C HIS A 43 -4.24 0.63 -14.92
N ASN A 44 -2.95 0.46 -15.18
CA ASN A 44 -2.05 1.55 -15.57
C ASN A 44 -1.89 1.69 -17.10
N ASP A 45 -2.61 0.90 -17.90
CA ASP A 45 -2.42 0.80 -19.36
C ASP A 45 -0.94 0.56 -19.74
N THR A 46 -0.30 -0.39 -19.07
CA THR A 46 1.12 -0.70 -19.25
C THR A 46 1.37 -2.21 -19.34
N ASP A 47 2.62 -2.59 -19.60
CA ASP A 47 3.01 -4.00 -19.75
C ASP A 47 3.36 -4.67 -18.41
N VAL A 48 3.12 -5.98 -18.31
CA VAL A 48 3.42 -6.78 -17.11
C VAL A 48 4.92 -6.78 -16.78
N ALA A 49 5.80 -6.77 -17.79
CA ALA A 49 7.24 -6.67 -17.59
C ALA A 49 7.64 -5.31 -17.02
N ALA A 50 6.93 -4.23 -17.35
CA ALA A 50 7.16 -2.92 -16.72
C ALA A 50 6.91 -2.99 -15.21
N VAL A 51 5.77 -3.57 -14.78
CA VAL A 51 5.47 -3.81 -13.37
C VAL A 51 6.51 -4.72 -12.70
N GLY A 52 6.96 -5.77 -13.41
CA GLY A 52 8.03 -6.66 -12.94
C GLY A 52 9.36 -5.92 -12.73
N ASN A 53 9.72 -5.01 -13.63
CA ASN A 53 10.91 -4.18 -13.51
C ASN A 53 10.81 -3.22 -12.32
N TRP A 54 9.62 -2.64 -12.07
CA TRP A 54 9.38 -1.82 -10.87
C TRP A 54 9.54 -2.64 -9.60
N GLU A 55 8.83 -3.77 -9.47
CA GLU A 55 8.84 -4.58 -8.25
C GLU A 55 10.19 -5.20 -7.91
N THR A 56 11.04 -5.40 -8.92
CA THR A 56 12.41 -5.93 -8.75
C THR A 56 13.46 -4.84 -8.57
N GLY A 57 13.04 -3.56 -8.61
CA GLY A 57 13.90 -2.39 -8.48
C GLY A 57 14.85 -2.18 -9.64
N ARG A 58 14.51 -2.66 -10.85
CA ARG A 58 15.32 -2.36 -12.06
C ARG A 58 15.15 -0.92 -12.51
N ASN A 59 13.95 -0.37 -12.41
CA ASN A 59 13.65 1.03 -12.67
C ASN A 59 12.49 1.52 -11.78
N LEU A 60 12.32 2.84 -11.67
CA LEU A 60 11.18 3.43 -10.99
C LEU A 60 9.99 3.59 -11.96
N PRO A 61 8.75 3.42 -11.49
CA PRO A 61 7.59 3.89 -12.24
C PRO A 61 7.66 5.42 -12.40
N LYS A 62 7.19 5.93 -13.54
CA LYS A 62 6.95 7.37 -13.70
C LYS A 62 5.92 7.84 -12.68
N THR A 63 5.94 9.13 -12.33
CA THR A 63 5.03 9.72 -11.34
C THR A 63 3.56 9.36 -11.60
N GLU A 64 3.11 9.44 -12.85
CA GLU A 64 1.74 9.05 -13.23
C GLU A 64 1.42 7.59 -12.87
N ASN A 65 2.28 6.65 -13.28
CA ASN A 65 2.10 5.23 -12.99
C ASN A 65 2.19 4.93 -11.50
N LEU A 66 3.03 5.65 -10.76
CA LEU A 66 3.12 5.52 -9.31
C LEU A 66 1.80 5.98 -8.65
N LEU A 67 1.23 7.11 -9.08
CA LEU A 67 -0.03 7.64 -8.57
C LEU A 67 -1.22 6.71 -8.89
N LYS A 68 -1.32 6.23 -10.14
CA LYS A 68 -2.34 5.25 -10.54
C LYS A 68 -2.22 3.95 -9.73
N THR A 69 -0.99 3.43 -9.60
CA THR A 69 -0.72 2.24 -8.78
C THR A 69 -1.09 2.46 -7.31
N ALA A 70 -0.73 3.60 -6.73
CA ALA A 70 -1.05 3.91 -5.34
C ALA A 70 -2.56 3.99 -5.11
N ALA A 71 -3.30 4.65 -6.02
CA ALA A 71 -4.75 4.72 -5.99
C ALA A 71 -5.39 3.32 -6.11
N PHE A 72 -4.92 2.50 -7.05
CA PHE A 72 -5.39 1.14 -7.26
C PHE A 72 -5.15 0.22 -6.05
N LEU A 73 -3.94 0.26 -5.49
CA LEU A 73 -3.57 -0.51 -4.31
C LEU A 73 -4.11 0.08 -3.00
N ARG A 74 -4.66 1.30 -3.07
CA ARG A 74 -5.19 2.10 -1.95
C ARG A 74 -4.17 2.27 -0.85
N VAL A 75 -3.05 2.83 -1.25
CA VAL A 75 -1.95 3.20 -0.37
C VAL A 75 -1.62 4.67 -0.55
N ASP A 76 -1.03 5.29 0.46
CA ASP A 76 -0.58 6.67 0.37
C ASP A 76 0.52 6.79 -0.71
N PRO A 77 0.36 7.66 -1.73
CA PRO A 77 1.32 7.79 -2.82
C PRO A 77 2.67 8.36 -2.37
N VAL A 78 2.69 9.21 -1.35
CA VAL A 78 3.92 9.84 -0.83
C VAL A 78 4.75 8.81 -0.08
N ALA A 79 4.12 8.01 0.79
CA ALA A 79 4.74 6.89 1.47
C ALA A 79 5.23 5.84 0.47
N LEU A 80 4.41 5.49 -0.53
CA LEU A 80 4.78 4.53 -1.57
C LEU A 80 6.03 4.99 -2.36
N GLY A 81 6.10 6.27 -2.72
CA GLY A 81 7.27 6.86 -3.38
C GLY A 81 8.54 6.86 -2.52
N LYS A 82 8.42 6.77 -1.19
CA LYS A 82 9.53 6.58 -0.25
C LYS A 82 9.87 5.11 0.00
N GLY A 83 9.09 4.17 -0.56
CA GLY A 83 9.24 2.74 -0.35
C GLY A 83 8.59 2.22 0.93
N GLU A 84 7.60 2.94 1.45
CA GLU A 84 6.78 2.55 2.60
C GLU A 84 5.39 2.14 2.13
N VAL A 85 4.72 1.27 2.89
CA VAL A 85 3.34 0.86 2.60
C VAL A 85 2.44 1.36 3.71
N VAL A 86 1.61 2.35 3.38
CA VAL A 86 0.58 2.90 4.26
C VAL A 86 -0.76 2.71 3.56
N PHE A 87 -1.61 1.81 4.06
CA PHE A 87 -2.93 1.58 3.48
C PHE A 87 -3.91 2.68 3.86
N LEU A 88 -4.81 3.03 2.95
CA LEU A 88 -5.83 4.07 3.15
C LEU A 88 -7.21 3.50 3.47
N ASP A 89 -7.28 2.28 4.01
CA ASP A 89 -8.55 1.65 4.33
C ASP A 89 -9.19 2.25 5.59
N HIS A 90 -10.51 2.29 5.62
CA HIS A 90 -11.27 2.54 6.83
C HIS A 90 -11.69 1.22 7.46
N VAL A 91 -11.77 1.21 8.79
CA VAL A 91 -12.19 0.03 9.56
C VAL A 91 -13.29 0.40 10.53
N VAL A 92 -14.23 -0.52 10.70
CA VAL A 92 -15.18 -0.54 11.80
C VAL A 92 -14.61 -1.46 12.88
N ILE A 93 -14.44 -0.94 14.08
CA ILE A 93 -13.91 -1.65 15.24
C ILE A 93 -15.05 -1.82 16.24
N GLU A 94 -15.45 -3.04 16.55
CA GLU A 94 -16.39 -3.36 17.63
C GLU A 94 -15.60 -3.87 18.84
N MET A 95 -15.72 -3.20 19.98
CA MET A 95 -15.12 -3.64 21.25
C MET A 95 -15.96 -4.75 21.88
N PHE A 96 -15.38 -5.54 22.79
CA PHE A 96 -16.22 -6.33 23.71
C PHE A 96 -17.08 -5.39 24.58
N PRO A 97 -18.30 -5.80 24.97
CA PRO A 97 -19.12 -5.02 25.90
C PRO A 97 -18.42 -4.79 27.24
N GLU A 98 -18.62 -3.61 27.84
CA GLU A 98 -18.22 -3.35 29.22
C GLU A 98 -19.21 -4.01 30.19
N GLU A 99 -18.85 -4.10 31.48
CA GLU A 99 -19.70 -4.70 32.51
C GLU A 99 -21.07 -4.02 32.56
N ASN A 100 -22.16 -4.80 32.55
CA ASN A 100 -23.55 -4.36 32.46
C ASN A 100 -24.00 -3.78 31.11
N GLU A 101 -23.16 -3.82 30.06
CA GLU A 101 -23.57 -3.47 28.70
C GLU A 101 -23.90 -4.71 27.87
N ARG A 102 -24.98 -4.65 27.09
CA ARG A 102 -25.34 -5.72 26.14
C ARG A 102 -24.48 -5.70 24.88
N ASN A 103 -24.09 -4.50 24.43
CA ASN A 103 -23.37 -4.26 23.18
C ASN A 103 -22.09 -3.49 23.46
N GLY A 104 -21.00 -3.83 22.78
CA GLY A 104 -19.77 -3.06 22.86
C GLY A 104 -19.80 -1.81 21.99
N LYS A 105 -18.95 -0.84 22.34
CA LYS A 105 -18.78 0.40 21.57
C LYS A 105 -18.18 0.09 20.19
N ALA A 106 -18.65 0.78 19.16
CA ALA A 106 -18.16 0.64 17.80
C ALA A 106 -17.59 1.95 17.25
N PHE A 107 -16.52 1.87 16.47
CA PHE A 107 -15.80 3.04 15.94
C PHE A 107 -15.47 2.88 14.47
N ILE A 108 -15.62 3.95 13.68
CA ILE A 108 -15.06 4.04 12.32
C ILE A 108 -13.79 4.88 12.38
N LYS A 109 -12.67 4.32 11.89
CA LYS A 109 -11.35 4.97 11.91
C LYS A 109 -10.56 4.66 10.63
N LYS A 110 -9.50 5.43 10.37
CA LYS A 110 -8.54 5.14 9.29
C LYS A 110 -7.51 4.12 9.79
N LEU A 111 -7.38 2.99 9.11
CA LEU A 111 -6.41 1.97 9.47
C LEU A 111 -5.00 2.43 9.10
N VAL A 112 -4.11 2.51 10.08
CA VAL A 112 -2.69 2.83 9.83
C VAL A 112 -1.85 1.57 9.85
N LYS A 113 -1.99 0.76 10.90
CA LYS A 113 -1.17 -0.43 11.10
C LYS A 113 -1.96 -1.48 11.89
N ARG A 114 -1.78 -2.75 11.51
CA ARG A 114 -2.32 -3.90 12.22
C ARG A 114 -1.21 -4.90 12.53
N THR A 115 -1.11 -5.28 13.79
CA THR A 115 -0.26 -6.39 14.26
C THR A 115 -1.13 -7.44 14.95
N ALA A 116 -0.51 -8.50 15.48
CA ALA A 116 -1.22 -9.49 16.29
C ALA A 116 -1.71 -8.91 17.63
N ALA A 117 -0.97 -7.98 18.22
CA ALA A 117 -1.27 -7.42 19.54
C ALA A 117 -2.02 -6.08 19.49
N GLU A 118 -1.84 -5.29 18.43
CA GLU A 118 -2.30 -3.91 18.37
C GLU A 118 -2.94 -3.54 17.04
N LEU A 119 -3.88 -2.60 17.13
CA LEU A 119 -4.46 -1.92 15.98
C LEU A 119 -4.26 -0.42 16.13
N VAL A 120 -3.44 0.16 15.26
CA VAL A 120 -3.17 1.61 15.22
C VAL A 120 -4.03 2.24 14.14
N VAL A 121 -4.76 3.28 14.53
CA VAL A 121 -5.71 3.97 13.66
C VAL A 121 -5.66 5.49 13.86
N GLU A 122 -6.07 6.23 12.84
CA GLU A 122 -6.27 7.67 12.94
C GLU A 122 -7.75 8.01 13.12
N GLN A 123 -8.01 8.92 14.06
CA GLN A 123 -9.28 9.56 14.27
C GLN A 123 -9.49 10.72 13.29
N TYR A 124 -10.72 10.88 12.80
CA TYR A 124 -11.09 11.95 11.89
C TYR A 124 -11.12 13.33 12.54
N ASN A 125 -11.76 13.45 13.71
CA ASN A 125 -11.92 14.73 14.39
C ASN A 125 -12.02 14.55 15.92
N PRO A 126 -11.20 15.25 16.73
CA PRO A 126 -9.95 15.90 16.31
C PRO A 126 -8.97 14.87 15.72
N PRO A 127 -8.07 15.26 14.81
CA PRO A 127 -7.08 14.36 14.25
C PRO A 127 -6.15 13.87 15.35
N LYS A 128 -6.17 12.55 15.59
CA LYS A 128 -5.38 11.90 16.64
C LYS A 128 -5.07 10.45 16.26
N SER A 129 -3.85 10.01 16.54
CA SER A 129 -3.49 8.59 16.46
C SER A 129 -3.96 7.87 17.72
N LEU A 130 -4.63 6.73 17.55
CA LEU A 130 -5.17 5.89 18.61
C LEU A 130 -4.64 4.46 18.45
N THR A 131 -4.30 3.83 19.56
CA THR A 131 -3.89 2.42 19.60
C THR A 131 -4.92 1.63 20.39
N PHE A 132 -5.44 0.56 19.78
CA PHE A 132 -6.35 -0.38 20.42
C PHE A 132 -5.61 -1.70 20.71
N ASN A 133 -5.82 -2.25 21.90
CA ASN A 133 -5.41 -3.61 22.24
C ASN A 133 -6.26 -4.61 21.43
N ARG A 134 -5.60 -5.46 20.63
CA ARG A 134 -6.30 -6.41 19.75
C ARG A 134 -7.16 -7.42 20.51
N TYR A 135 -6.79 -7.79 21.74
CA TYR A 135 -7.53 -8.73 22.57
C TYR A 135 -8.82 -8.16 23.14
N ALA A 136 -8.96 -6.84 23.23
CA ALA A 136 -10.17 -6.15 23.68
C ALA A 136 -11.17 -5.90 22.53
N ILE A 137 -10.79 -6.24 21.29
CA ILE A 137 -11.60 -6.01 20.10
C ILE A 137 -12.36 -7.30 19.76
N LYS A 138 -13.68 -7.21 19.72
CA LYS A 138 -14.56 -8.31 19.32
C LYS A 138 -14.50 -8.54 17.81
N HIS A 139 -14.66 -7.47 17.02
CA HIS A 139 -14.59 -7.55 15.56
C HIS A 139 -13.86 -6.38 14.93
N VAL A 140 -13.22 -6.64 13.78
CA VAL A 140 -12.78 -5.59 12.86
C VAL A 140 -13.22 -5.92 11.46
N TRP A 141 -14.03 -5.03 10.91
CA TRP A 141 -14.46 -5.09 9.53
C TRP A 141 -13.78 -3.99 8.72
N ARG A 142 -13.43 -4.32 7.49
CA ARG A 142 -12.99 -3.32 6.51
C ARG A 142 -14.23 -2.64 5.95
N VAL A 143 -14.19 -1.32 5.88
CA VAL A 143 -15.20 -0.55 5.15
C VAL A 143 -14.89 -0.69 3.66
N ILE A 144 -15.86 -1.22 2.91
CA ILE A 144 -15.78 -1.33 1.46
C ILE A 144 -16.38 -0.06 0.84
N PRO A 145 -15.59 0.78 0.14
CA PRO A 145 -16.13 1.93 -0.56
C PRO A 145 -17.07 1.51 -1.69
N LEU A 146 -18.05 2.36 -1.99
CA LEU A 146 -19.10 2.08 -2.98
C LEU A 146 -18.53 1.62 -4.34
N LYS A 147 -17.47 2.26 -4.83
CA LYS A 147 -16.80 1.86 -6.08
C LYS A 147 -16.30 0.42 -6.09
N GLU A 148 -15.72 -0.07 -4.98
CA GLU A 148 -15.30 -1.48 -4.87
C GLU A 148 -16.50 -2.41 -4.71
N LEU A 149 -17.51 -2.00 -3.96
CA LEU A 149 -18.73 -2.79 -3.82
C LEU A 149 -19.42 -3.00 -5.18
N LEU A 150 -19.40 -1.99 -6.04
CA LEU A 150 -20.04 -2.00 -7.35
C LEU A 150 -19.11 -2.45 -8.50
N GLY A 151 -17.81 -2.57 -8.26
CA GLY A 151 -16.84 -3.15 -9.21
C GLY A 151 -16.37 -2.21 -10.33
N TYR A 152 -16.37 -0.88 -10.13
CA TYR A 152 -15.93 0.10 -11.14
C TYR A 152 -15.10 1.25 -10.58
#